data_AF-A0A2V5WDT1-F1
#
_entry.id   AF-A0A2V5WDT1-F1
#
_cell.length_a   1.000
_cell.length_b   1.000
_cell.length_c   1.000
_cell.angle_alpha   90.00
_cell.angle_beta   90.00
_cell.angle_gamma   90.00
#
_symmetry.space_group_name_H-M   'P 1'
#
loop_
_entity.id
_entity.type
_entity.pdbx_description
1 polymer ?
#
loop_
_entity_poly.entity_id
_entity_poly.type
_entity_poly.pdbx_seq_one_letter_code
_entity_poly.pdbx_strand_id
1 'polypeptide(L)'
;MEIPYTISTRPDTGLWNAKVGIWLFLASEVMLFGGLFSAYIFLRLDAPPGIWPHGLLNVPVGTMNTAILILSSVTVVLAWASLKMRRYRAYWWYMLATISCGVIFLVVKLAYEWPQKFDHFGAYIKPEALGKYEQYLGNEYAAAKGLPPRLEITGHLHNRAALNDPKIKEYEVALDPLNAEPTNPAMDRPHFFPLPVTDKIATIEKEDVERATMFLPTHSAYFASYFTITGLHGMHVLGGVLVFIYMWLPVSKKLYQRNPEHLANRVEVSGLFWHFVDLIWIFVFPLFYLL
;
A
#
# COMPACT_ATOMS: atom_id res chain seq x y z
N MET A 1 -15.45 21.36 -33.23
CA MET A 1 -14.62 20.45 -34.02
C MET A 1 -14.80 19.07 -33.41
N GLU A 2 -15.61 18.22 -34.02
CA GLU A 2 -15.74 16.81 -33.62
C GLU A 2 -14.52 16.08 -34.17
N ILE A 3 -13.76 15.39 -33.32
CA ILE A 3 -12.62 14.59 -33.76
C ILE A 3 -13.17 13.18 -34.02
N PRO A 4 -13.32 12.75 -35.30
CA PRO A 4 -14.10 11.57 -35.68
C PRO A 4 -13.67 10.30 -34.92
N TYR A 5 -12.37 10.17 -34.73
CA TYR A 5 -11.69 9.01 -34.15
C TYR A 5 -11.98 8.71 -32.67
N THR A 6 -12.74 9.56 -31.98
CA THR A 6 -13.08 9.39 -30.56
C THR A 6 -14.51 8.91 -30.31
N ILE A 7 -15.34 8.85 -31.35
CA ILE A 7 -16.78 8.60 -31.22
C ILE A 7 -17.24 7.49 -32.18
N SER A 8 -16.68 7.43 -33.40
CA SER A 8 -16.98 6.36 -34.36
C SER A 8 -16.17 5.10 -34.05
N THR A 9 -16.86 3.95 -34.02
CA THR A 9 -16.21 2.63 -33.99
C THR A 9 -15.50 2.38 -35.31
N ARG A 10 -14.36 1.69 -35.27
CA ARG A 10 -13.73 1.24 -36.52
C ARG A 10 -14.54 0.07 -37.12
N PRO A 11 -14.65 -0.02 -38.46
CA PRO A 11 -15.34 -1.12 -39.12
C PRO A 11 -14.70 -2.50 -38.91
N ASP A 12 -13.38 -2.54 -38.68
CA ASP A 12 -12.58 -3.77 -38.55
C ASP A 12 -12.69 -4.42 -37.17
N THR A 13 -12.67 -3.61 -36.11
CA THR A 13 -12.55 -4.05 -34.71
C THR A 13 -13.81 -3.77 -33.90
N GLY A 14 -14.72 -2.93 -34.40
CA GLY A 14 -15.91 -2.49 -33.67
C GLY A 14 -15.61 -1.60 -32.44
N LEU A 15 -14.33 -1.24 -32.22
CA LEU A 15 -13.86 -0.41 -31.11
C LEU A 15 -13.46 0.98 -31.61
N TRP A 16 -13.60 2.00 -30.77
CA TRP A 16 -13.02 3.33 -31.06
C TRP A 16 -11.56 3.40 -30.61
N ASN A 17 -10.78 4.32 -31.19
CA ASN A 17 -9.33 4.39 -31.00
C ASN A 17 -8.91 4.53 -29.52
N ALA A 18 -9.65 5.33 -28.74
CA ALA A 18 -9.35 5.51 -27.31
C ALA A 18 -9.47 4.21 -26.48
N LYS A 19 -10.34 3.27 -26.89
CA LYS A 19 -10.53 1.99 -26.19
C LYS A 19 -9.38 1.05 -26.50
N VAL A 20 -8.93 1.00 -27.75
CA VAL A 20 -7.72 0.24 -28.12
C VAL A 20 -6.49 0.84 -27.42
N GLY A 21 -6.36 2.17 -27.43
CA GLY A 21 -5.25 2.86 -26.78
C GLY A 21 -5.17 2.60 -25.28
N ILE A 22 -6.31 2.63 -24.57
CA ILE A 22 -6.28 2.33 -23.13
C ILE A 22 -5.92 0.86 -22.87
N TRP A 23 -6.45 -0.10 -23.63
CA TRP A 23 -6.07 -1.51 -23.45
C TRP A 23 -4.58 -1.76 -23.65
N LEU A 24 -3.96 -1.12 -24.65
CA LEU A 24 -2.51 -1.20 -24.86
C LEU A 24 -1.73 -0.57 -23.68
N PHE A 25 -2.19 0.57 -23.17
CA PHE A 25 -1.60 1.19 -21.99
C PHE A 25 -1.75 0.30 -20.73
N LEU A 26 -2.92 -0.30 -20.51
CA LEU A 26 -3.12 -1.22 -19.40
C LEU A 26 -2.21 -2.46 -19.51
N ALA A 27 -1.97 -2.96 -20.72
CA ALA A 27 -1.03 -4.05 -20.93
C ALA A 27 0.40 -3.67 -20.54
N SER A 28 0.86 -2.44 -20.82
CA SER A 28 2.18 -1.98 -20.34
C SER A 28 2.24 -1.84 -18.82
N GLU A 29 1.15 -1.40 -18.19
CA GLU A 29 1.09 -1.32 -16.73
C GLU A 29 1.11 -2.70 -16.07
N VAL A 30 0.45 -3.71 -16.66
CA VAL A 30 0.56 -5.11 -16.20
C VAL A 30 2.02 -5.58 -16.22
N MET A 31 2.77 -5.24 -17.27
CA MET A 31 4.20 -5.60 -17.34
C MET A 31 5.03 -4.86 -16.28
N LEU A 32 4.76 -3.58 -16.05
CA LEU A 32 5.44 -2.77 -15.04
C LEU A 32 5.25 -3.35 -13.63
N PHE A 33 3.99 -3.55 -13.21
CA PHE A 33 3.70 -4.12 -11.89
C PHE A 33 4.07 -5.61 -11.81
N GLY A 34 3.92 -6.37 -12.89
CA GLY A 34 4.33 -7.78 -12.94
C GLY A 34 5.82 -7.97 -12.69
N GLY A 35 6.66 -7.10 -13.25
CA GLY A 35 8.10 -7.10 -12.98
C GLY A 35 8.42 -6.78 -11.51
N LEU A 36 7.76 -5.76 -10.94
CA LEU A 36 7.95 -5.38 -9.54
C LEU A 36 7.48 -6.47 -8.56
N PHE A 37 6.34 -7.10 -8.82
CA PHE A 37 5.84 -8.22 -8.01
C PHE A 37 6.77 -9.42 -8.06
N SER A 38 7.27 -9.75 -9.26
CA SER A 38 8.22 -10.85 -9.43
C SER A 38 9.50 -10.58 -8.64
N ALA A 39 10.06 -9.36 -8.73
CA ALA A 39 11.24 -8.97 -7.97
C ALA A 39 11.03 -9.11 -6.45
N TYR A 40 9.89 -8.65 -5.92
CA TYR A 40 9.56 -8.83 -4.50
C TYR A 40 9.49 -10.30 -4.09
N ILE A 41 8.84 -11.14 -4.89
CA ILE A 41 8.72 -12.58 -4.59
C ILE A 41 10.10 -13.24 -4.55
N PHE A 42 10.98 -12.95 -5.52
CA PHE A 42 12.35 -13.49 -5.50
C PHE A 42 13.15 -13.03 -4.28
N LEU A 43 13.09 -11.73 -3.95
CA LEU A 43 13.77 -11.20 -2.76
C LEU A 43 13.27 -11.86 -1.47
N ARG A 44 11.98 -12.16 -1.40
CA ARG A 44 11.37 -12.84 -0.26
C ARG A 44 11.77 -14.31 -0.16
N LEU A 45 11.79 -15.03 -1.28
CA LEU A 45 12.12 -16.46 -1.31
C LEU A 45 13.60 -16.73 -1.01
N ASP A 46 14.48 -15.80 -1.38
CA ASP A 46 15.92 -15.88 -1.11
C ASP A 46 16.29 -15.48 0.33
N ALA A 47 15.39 -14.79 1.03
CA ALA A 47 15.66 -14.30 2.38
C ALA A 47 15.77 -15.45 3.40
N PRO A 48 16.83 -15.48 4.24
CA PRO A 48 16.96 -16.48 5.29
C PRO A 48 15.79 -16.44 6.29
N PRO A 49 15.43 -17.60 6.90
CA PRO A 49 14.36 -17.66 7.90
C PRO A 49 14.58 -16.67 9.05
N GLY A 50 13.55 -15.87 9.37
CA GLY A 50 13.60 -14.89 10.47
C GLY A 50 14.10 -13.49 10.10
N ILE A 51 14.64 -13.29 8.89
CA ILE A 51 15.12 -11.98 8.43
C ILE A 51 14.03 -11.18 7.70
N TRP A 52 13.16 -11.86 6.95
CA TRP A 52 12.09 -11.17 6.25
C TRP A 52 11.02 -10.69 7.24
N PRO A 53 10.65 -9.40 7.23
CA PRO A 53 9.67 -8.88 8.18
C PRO A 53 8.26 -9.36 7.85
N HIS A 54 7.49 -9.67 8.89
CA HIS A 54 6.10 -10.13 8.80
C HIS A 54 5.23 -9.37 9.81
N GLY A 55 3.95 -9.16 9.48
CA GLY A 55 2.98 -8.60 10.44
C GLY A 55 3.20 -7.14 10.83
N LEU A 56 4.04 -6.40 10.11
CA LEU A 56 4.30 -4.99 10.38
C LEU A 56 3.12 -4.08 9.99
N LEU A 57 2.25 -4.52 9.08
CA LEU A 57 1.19 -3.68 8.53
C LEU A 57 -0.15 -3.91 9.23
N ASN A 58 -0.95 -2.84 9.36
CA ASN A 58 -2.27 -2.91 9.97
C ASN A 58 -3.29 -3.51 8.98
N VAL A 59 -3.61 -4.78 9.17
CA VAL A 59 -4.48 -5.56 8.26
C VAL A 59 -5.92 -5.01 8.18
N PRO A 60 -6.62 -4.65 9.27
CA PRO A 60 -7.96 -4.09 9.24
C PRO A 60 -8.05 -2.77 8.48
N VAL A 61 -7.08 -1.88 8.70
CA VAL A 61 -7.02 -0.61 7.97
C VAL A 61 -6.78 -0.87 6.48
N GLY A 62 -5.85 -1.76 6.14
CA GLY A 62 -5.63 -2.20 4.76
C GLY A 62 -6.86 -2.87 4.12
N THR A 63 -7.59 -3.68 4.89
CA THR A 63 -8.82 -4.37 4.44
C THR A 63 -9.93 -3.37 4.17
N MET A 64 -10.13 -2.41 5.08
CA MET A 64 -11.13 -1.36 4.92
C MET A 64 -10.80 -0.46 3.71
N ASN A 65 -9.54 -0.09 3.53
CA ASN A 65 -9.09 0.65 2.35
C ASN A 65 -9.34 -0.12 1.04
N THR A 66 -9.06 -1.42 1.03
CA THR A 66 -9.35 -2.28 -0.12
C THR A 66 -10.84 -2.35 -0.42
N ALA A 67 -11.69 -2.48 0.61
CA ALA A 67 -13.14 -2.47 0.46
C ALA A 67 -13.65 -1.12 -0.11
N ILE A 68 -13.08 0.00 0.34
CA ILE A 68 -13.40 1.35 -0.17
C ILE A 68 -13.07 1.45 -1.67
N LEU A 69 -11.92 0.95 -2.12
CA LEU A 69 -11.56 0.95 -3.54
C LEU A 69 -12.50 0.07 -4.36
N ILE A 70 -12.77 -1.17 -3.94
CA ILE A 70 -13.70 -2.06 -4.65
C ILE A 70 -15.10 -1.41 -4.77
N LEU A 71 -15.58 -0.78 -3.70
CA LEU A 71 -16.85 -0.05 -3.73
C LEU A 71 -16.78 1.14 -4.70
N SER A 72 -15.65 1.86 -4.73
CA SER A 72 -15.42 2.95 -5.67
C SER A 72 -15.53 2.49 -7.13
N SER A 73 -15.00 1.32 -7.47
CA SER A 73 -15.17 0.70 -8.79
C SER A 73 -16.65 0.51 -9.15
N VAL A 74 -17.47 0.01 -8.23
CA VAL A 74 -18.92 -0.12 -8.48
C VAL A 74 -19.54 1.25 -8.77
N THR A 75 -19.16 2.30 -8.04
CA THR A 75 -19.69 3.65 -8.28
C THR A 75 -19.31 4.20 -9.66
N VAL A 76 -18.14 3.87 -10.20
CA VAL A 76 -17.74 4.27 -11.57
C VAL A 76 -18.65 3.62 -12.62
N VAL A 77 -18.96 2.33 -12.48
CA VAL A 77 -19.88 1.63 -13.39
C VAL A 77 -21.27 2.26 -13.33
N LEU A 78 -21.76 2.59 -12.14
CA LEU A 78 -23.04 3.27 -11.96
C LEU A 78 -23.04 4.69 -12.55
N ALA A 79 -21.91 5.40 -12.47
CA ALA A 79 -21.74 6.71 -13.09
C ALA A 79 -21.84 6.61 -14.62
N TRP A 80 -21.15 5.64 -15.23
CA TRP A 80 -21.24 5.36 -16.66
C TRP A 80 -22.66 4.95 -17.09
N ALA A 81 -23.29 4.02 -16.36
CA ALA A 81 -24.65 3.57 -16.64
C ALA A 81 -25.66 4.72 -16.58
N SER A 82 -25.50 5.61 -15.59
CA SER A 82 -26.32 6.82 -15.45
C SER A 82 -26.20 7.75 -16.66
N LEU A 83 -25.01 7.88 -17.25
CA LEU A 83 -24.82 8.67 -18.47
C LEU A 83 -25.52 8.03 -19.68
N LYS A 84 -25.46 6.70 -19.82
CA LYS A 84 -26.19 5.96 -20.88
C LYS A 84 -27.71 6.09 -20.73
N MET A 85 -28.22 6.09 -19.50
CA MET A 85 -29.63 6.37 -19.19
C MET A 85 -30.01 7.86 -19.27
N ARG A 86 -29.12 8.75 -19.70
CA ARG A 86 -29.30 10.20 -19.77
C ARG A 86 -29.67 10.84 -18.42
N ARG A 87 -29.22 10.26 -17.30
CA ARG A 87 -29.43 10.78 -15.93
C ARG A 87 -28.19 11.49 -15.41
N TYR A 88 -27.94 12.71 -15.89
CA TYR A 88 -26.74 13.49 -15.50
C TYR A 88 -26.63 13.75 -13.98
N ARG A 89 -27.74 14.00 -13.30
CA ARG A 89 -27.73 14.24 -11.85
C ARG A 89 -27.24 13.02 -11.06
N ALA A 90 -27.60 11.81 -11.51
CA ALA A 90 -27.13 10.57 -10.88
C ALA A 90 -25.63 10.36 -11.15
N TYR A 91 -25.19 10.58 -12.39
CA TYR A 91 -23.76 10.57 -12.75
C TYR A 91 -22.92 11.46 -11.84
N TRP A 92 -23.37 12.69 -11.59
CA TRP A 92 -22.63 13.67 -10.79
C TRP A 92 -22.41 13.17 -9.35
N TRP A 93 -23.44 12.57 -8.73
CA TRP A 93 -23.33 12.01 -7.38
C TRP A 93 -22.47 10.75 -7.34
N TYR A 94 -22.60 9.85 -8.30
CA TYR A 94 -21.75 8.66 -8.36
C TYR A 94 -20.28 9.01 -8.59
N MET A 95 -20.00 10.00 -9.44
CA MET A 95 -18.63 10.47 -9.68
C MET A 95 -18.05 11.15 -8.43
N LEU A 96 -18.83 11.94 -7.71
CA LEU A 96 -18.41 12.52 -6.43
C LEU A 96 -18.09 11.43 -5.40
N ALA A 97 -18.91 10.37 -5.34
CA ALA A 97 -18.67 9.23 -4.45
C ALA A 97 -17.34 8.54 -4.79
N THR A 98 -17.06 8.28 -6.07
CA THR A 98 -15.78 7.71 -6.52
C THR A 98 -14.59 8.58 -6.09
N ILE A 99 -14.66 9.89 -6.36
CA ILE A 99 -13.59 10.84 -6.00
C ILE A 99 -13.37 10.83 -4.48
N SER A 100 -14.44 10.82 -3.70
CA SER A 100 -14.36 10.80 -2.23
C SER A 100 -13.69 9.52 -1.74
N CYS A 101 -14.04 8.35 -2.29
CA CYS A 101 -13.40 7.09 -1.97
C CYS A 101 -11.90 7.09 -2.30
N GLY A 102 -11.51 7.59 -3.48
CA GLY A 102 -10.11 7.69 -3.88
C GLY A 102 -9.30 8.65 -3.00
N VAL A 103 -9.88 9.78 -2.60
CA VAL A 103 -9.26 10.72 -1.66
C VAL A 103 -9.11 10.10 -0.27
N ILE A 104 -10.14 9.41 0.24
CA ILE A 104 -10.07 8.70 1.53
C ILE A 104 -8.95 7.67 1.49
N PHE A 105 -8.85 6.88 0.43
CA PHE A 105 -7.77 5.90 0.27
C PHE A 105 -6.38 6.56 0.34
N LEU A 106 -6.18 7.65 -0.40
CA LEU A 106 -4.91 8.40 -0.39
C LEU A 106 -4.60 9.00 0.98
N VAL A 107 -5.60 9.56 1.68
CA VAL A 107 -5.42 10.14 3.02
C VAL A 107 -5.04 9.07 4.03
N VAL A 108 -5.73 7.94 4.06
CA VAL A 108 -5.37 6.85 4.99
C VAL A 108 -3.95 6.35 4.71
N LYS A 109 -3.56 6.25 3.43
CA LYS A 109 -2.20 5.80 3.09
C LYS A 109 -1.12 6.82 3.46
N LEU A 110 -1.29 8.08 3.04
CA LEU A 110 -0.29 9.13 3.17
C LEU A 110 -0.24 9.76 4.56
N ALA A 111 -1.38 9.91 5.23
CA ALA A 111 -1.46 10.62 6.52
C ALA A 111 -1.45 9.68 7.73
N TYR A 112 -1.86 8.42 7.56
CA TYR A 112 -1.95 7.48 8.68
C TYR A 112 -0.88 6.38 8.58
N GLU A 113 -0.85 5.60 7.50
CA GLU A 113 0.05 4.44 7.44
C GLU A 113 1.51 4.80 7.22
N TRP A 114 1.83 5.69 6.28
CA TRP A 114 3.22 6.03 5.96
C TRP A 114 3.96 6.74 7.11
N PRO A 115 3.39 7.77 7.77
CA PRO A 115 4.08 8.48 8.86
C PRO A 115 4.44 7.56 10.02
N GLN A 116 3.52 6.66 10.41
CA GLN A 116 3.78 5.67 11.45
C GLN A 116 5.02 4.83 11.10
N LYS A 117 5.24 4.50 9.83
CA LYS A 117 6.40 3.68 9.42
C LYS A 117 7.71 4.43 9.43
N PHE A 118 7.71 5.72 9.10
CA PHE A 118 8.92 6.53 9.19
C PHE A 118 9.44 6.68 10.63
N ASP A 119 8.57 6.51 11.62
CA ASP A 119 8.91 6.59 13.04
C ASP A 119 9.23 5.23 13.70
N HIS A 120 9.20 4.13 12.95
CA HIS A 120 9.59 2.80 13.45
C HIS A 120 11.09 2.55 13.27
N PHE A 121 11.67 1.88 14.26
CA PHE A 121 13.06 1.52 14.37
C PHE A 121 13.20 0.01 14.58
N GLY A 122 14.16 -0.60 13.89
CA GLY A 122 14.54 -2.00 14.03
C GLY A 122 16.04 -2.12 14.32
N ALA A 123 16.39 -2.87 15.36
CA ALA A 123 17.77 -3.20 15.69
C ALA A 123 18.02 -4.70 15.48
N TYR A 124 18.87 -5.04 14.51
CA TYR A 124 19.36 -6.40 14.28
C TYR A 124 20.54 -6.68 15.20
N ILE A 125 20.40 -7.68 16.06
CA ILE A 125 21.40 -8.04 17.08
C ILE A 125 22.39 -9.06 16.51
N LYS A 126 23.68 -8.91 16.86
CA LYS A 126 24.72 -9.87 16.46
C LYS A 126 24.44 -11.26 17.06
N PRO A 127 24.77 -12.36 16.36
CA PRO A 127 24.56 -13.73 16.85
C PRO A 127 25.17 -13.99 18.24
N GLU A 128 26.30 -13.37 18.55
CA GLU A 128 27.04 -13.50 19.81
C GLU A 128 26.31 -12.86 21.00
N ALA A 129 25.51 -11.81 20.75
CA ALA A 129 24.82 -11.03 21.76
C ALA A 129 23.34 -11.43 21.95
N LEU A 130 22.83 -12.39 21.15
CA LEU A 130 21.42 -12.81 21.21
C LEU A 130 20.99 -13.24 22.61
N GLY A 131 21.85 -13.96 23.34
CA GLY A 131 21.55 -14.41 24.71
C GLY A 131 21.37 -13.26 25.72
N LYS A 132 21.97 -12.09 25.48
CA LYS A 132 21.83 -10.90 26.35
C LYS A 132 20.45 -10.27 26.22
N TYR A 133 19.84 -10.35 25.04
CA TYR A 133 18.55 -9.74 24.72
C TYR A 133 17.40 -10.74 24.62
N GLU A 134 17.60 -11.95 25.15
CA GLU A 134 16.60 -13.02 25.12
C GLU A 134 15.26 -12.60 25.74
N GLN A 135 15.28 -11.72 26.74
CA GLN A 135 14.09 -11.12 27.34
C GLN A 135 13.18 -10.37 26.34
N TYR A 136 13.74 -9.88 25.23
CA TYR A 136 13.03 -9.14 24.19
C TYR A 136 12.81 -9.97 22.91
N LEU A 137 13.63 -11.00 22.69
CA LEU A 137 13.58 -11.83 21.48
C LEU A 137 12.74 -13.10 21.69
N GLY A 138 12.87 -13.77 22.84
CA GLY A 138 12.19 -15.03 23.17
C GLY A 138 12.50 -16.17 22.19
N ASN A 139 13.76 -16.27 21.75
CA ASN A 139 14.23 -17.31 20.84
C ASN A 139 14.19 -18.71 21.46
N GLU A 140 14.35 -18.86 22.77
CA GLU A 140 14.20 -20.14 23.47
C GLU A 140 12.77 -20.67 23.35
N TYR A 141 11.80 -19.77 23.53
CA TYR A 141 10.37 -20.08 23.37
C TYR A 141 10.01 -20.35 21.90
N ALA A 142 10.55 -19.56 20.97
CA ALA A 142 10.37 -19.78 19.54
C ALA A 142 10.92 -21.15 19.10
N ALA A 143 12.13 -21.51 19.56
CA ALA A 143 12.76 -22.79 19.29
C ALA A 143 11.94 -23.97 19.85
N ALA A 144 11.39 -23.84 21.05
CA ALA A 144 10.52 -24.87 21.65
C ALA A 144 9.24 -25.12 20.84
N LYS A 145 8.74 -24.11 20.10
CA LYS A 145 7.57 -24.23 19.21
C LYS A 145 7.90 -24.49 17.75
N GLY A 146 9.17 -24.58 17.37
CA GLY A 146 9.59 -24.72 15.98
C GLY A 146 9.34 -23.47 15.13
N LEU A 147 9.25 -22.29 15.75
CA LEU A 147 9.15 -21.00 15.07
C LEU A 147 10.55 -20.52 14.64
N PRO A 148 10.65 -19.69 13.58
CA PRO A 148 11.93 -19.12 13.17
C PRO A 148 12.51 -18.21 14.27
N PRO A 149 13.84 -18.13 14.42
CA PRO A 149 14.47 -17.26 15.39
C PRO A 149 14.22 -15.79 15.06
N ARG A 150 13.99 -14.98 16.09
CA ARG A 150 13.88 -13.52 16.00
C ARG A 150 15.27 -12.90 16.22
N LEU A 151 15.71 -12.13 15.24
CA LEU A 151 17.01 -11.45 15.25
C LEU A 151 16.88 -9.92 15.38
N GLU A 152 15.65 -9.42 15.28
CA GLU A 152 15.33 -7.99 15.26
C GLU A 152 14.48 -7.61 16.48
N ILE A 153 14.88 -6.53 17.14
CA ILE A 153 14.09 -5.85 18.17
C ILE A 153 13.45 -4.62 17.51
N THR A 154 12.12 -4.60 17.43
CA THR A 154 11.37 -3.51 16.79
C THR A 154 10.65 -2.63 17.80
N GLY A 155 10.44 -1.37 17.41
CA GLY A 155 9.66 -0.42 18.18
C GLY A 155 9.85 1.02 17.73
N HIS A 156 9.63 1.96 18.65
CA HIS A 156 9.82 3.38 18.44
C HIS A 156 11.05 3.90 19.18
N LEU A 157 11.98 4.51 18.44
CA LEU A 157 13.19 5.06 19.04
C LEU A 157 12.86 6.32 19.86
N HIS A 158 13.01 6.24 21.18
CA HIS A 158 12.76 7.37 22.08
C HIS A 158 13.90 8.41 21.98
N ASN A 159 15.14 7.93 21.85
CA ASN A 159 16.33 8.77 21.71
C ASN A 159 16.79 8.89 20.24
N ARG A 160 16.11 9.73 19.44
CA ARG A 160 16.49 9.96 18.02
C ARG A 160 17.90 10.53 17.83
N ALA A 161 18.42 11.24 18.84
CA ALA A 161 19.78 11.78 18.79
C ALA A 161 20.83 10.65 18.76
N ALA A 162 20.51 9.46 19.30
CA ALA A 162 21.38 8.29 19.25
C ALA A 162 21.72 7.85 17.83
N LEU A 163 20.93 8.18 16.80
CA LEU A 163 21.24 7.81 15.42
C LEU A 163 22.44 8.58 14.85
N ASN A 164 22.64 9.82 15.29
CA ASN A 164 23.62 10.74 14.71
C ASN A 164 24.75 11.11 15.68
N ASP A 165 24.52 11.03 16.99
CA ASP A 165 25.53 11.37 17.99
C ASP A 165 26.37 10.13 18.37
N PRO A 166 27.68 10.13 18.11
CA PRO A 166 28.58 9.05 18.52
C PRO A 166 28.79 8.97 20.04
N LYS A 167 28.39 9.98 20.82
CA LYS A 167 28.53 9.98 22.28
C LYS A 167 27.50 9.11 22.99
N ILE A 168 26.34 8.91 22.38
CA ILE A 168 25.27 8.08 22.95
C ILE A 168 25.59 6.62 22.58
N LYS A 169 25.77 5.74 23.58
CA LYS A 169 26.19 4.35 23.37
C LYS A 169 25.04 3.34 23.28
N GLU A 170 23.82 3.79 23.55
CA GLU A 170 22.66 2.93 23.70
C GLU A 170 21.48 3.45 22.86
N TYR A 171 20.66 2.52 22.36
CA TYR A 171 19.36 2.78 21.77
C TYR A 171 18.28 2.47 22.79
N GLU A 172 17.46 3.48 23.09
CA GLU A 172 16.24 3.33 23.88
C GLU A 172 15.05 3.15 22.93
N VAL A 173 14.54 1.93 22.86
CA VAL A 173 13.46 1.54 21.95
C VAL A 173 12.22 1.23 22.78
N ALA A 174 11.17 2.03 22.59
CA ALA A 174 9.84 1.67 23.09
C ALA A 174 9.34 0.47 22.28
N LEU A 175 9.31 -0.69 22.92
CA LEU A 175 9.13 -1.97 22.26
C LEU A 175 7.74 -2.12 21.64
N ASP A 176 7.70 -2.74 20.47
CA ASP A 176 6.45 -3.27 19.95
C ASP A 176 5.89 -4.37 20.88
N PRO A 177 4.56 -4.59 20.91
CA PRO A 177 3.93 -5.61 21.75
C PRO A 177 4.55 -7.01 21.62
N LEU A 178 5.08 -7.33 20.42
CA LEU A 178 5.73 -8.60 20.12
C LEU A 178 7.05 -8.78 20.88
N ASN A 179 7.86 -7.72 20.95
CA ASN A 179 9.13 -7.73 21.68
C ASN A 179 8.96 -7.40 23.17
N ALA A 180 7.85 -6.75 23.54
CA ALA A 180 7.50 -6.47 24.93
C ALA A 180 7.07 -7.72 25.72
N GLU A 181 6.49 -8.71 25.04
CA GLU A 181 6.01 -9.98 25.63
C GLU A 181 6.28 -11.16 24.68
N PRO A 182 7.56 -11.53 24.47
CA PRO A 182 7.92 -12.45 23.40
C PRO A 182 7.49 -13.90 23.62
N THR A 183 7.15 -14.27 24.87
CA THR A 183 6.68 -15.61 25.28
C THR A 183 5.16 -15.77 25.27
N ASN A 184 4.41 -14.71 24.95
CA ASN A 184 2.95 -14.75 24.95
C ASN A 184 2.44 -15.52 23.71
N PRO A 185 1.67 -16.63 23.86
CA PRO A 185 1.17 -17.40 22.73
C PRO A 185 0.28 -16.63 21.75
N ALA A 186 -0.31 -15.49 22.17
CA ALA A 186 -1.03 -14.61 21.25
C ALA A 186 -0.09 -14.08 20.16
N MET A 187 1.18 -13.82 20.51
CA MET A 187 2.21 -13.16 19.72
C MET A 187 2.88 -14.06 18.66
N ASP A 188 2.52 -15.35 18.62
CA ASP A 188 3.06 -16.33 17.66
C ASP A 188 2.44 -16.24 16.27
N ARG A 189 1.34 -15.49 16.13
CA ARG A 189 0.57 -15.40 14.89
C ARG A 189 0.36 -13.94 14.45
N PRO A 190 0.16 -13.69 13.15
CA PRO A 190 -0.26 -12.39 12.67
C PRO A 190 -1.55 -11.96 13.35
N HIS A 191 -1.59 -10.73 13.84
CA HIS A 191 -2.78 -10.17 14.44
C HIS A 191 -3.59 -9.46 13.38
N PHE A 192 -4.88 -9.77 13.34
CA PHE A 192 -5.80 -8.95 12.56
C PHE A 192 -5.90 -7.59 13.23
N PHE A 193 -6.35 -7.48 14.47
CA PHE A 193 -6.47 -6.17 15.13
C PHE A 193 -5.12 -5.59 15.57
N PRO A 194 -4.93 -4.26 15.48
CA PRO A 194 -3.73 -3.61 16.00
C PRO A 194 -3.63 -3.83 17.50
N LEU A 195 -2.42 -4.15 17.95
CA LEU A 195 -2.12 -4.29 19.37
C LEU A 195 -1.85 -2.91 19.99
N PRO A 196 -2.23 -2.69 21.26
CA PRO A 196 -1.97 -1.43 21.94
C PRO A 196 -0.45 -1.20 22.07
N VAL A 197 -0.03 0.07 21.96
CA VAL A 197 1.37 0.45 22.15
C VAL A 197 1.81 0.08 23.57
N THR A 198 3.02 -0.46 23.72
CA THR A 198 3.55 -0.83 25.04
C THR A 198 4.48 0.25 25.57
N ASP A 199 4.38 0.59 26.86
CA ASP A 199 5.28 1.52 27.55
C ASP A 199 6.64 0.89 27.95
N LYS A 200 6.92 -0.36 27.55
CA LYS A 200 8.17 -1.04 27.89
C LYS A 200 9.29 -0.53 27.00
N ILE A 201 10.33 0.04 27.61
CA ILE A 201 11.51 0.53 26.91
C ILE A 201 12.61 -0.54 27.02
N ALA A 202 13.16 -0.95 25.89
CA ALA A 202 14.39 -1.72 25.82
C ALA A 202 15.59 -0.80 25.64
N THR A 203 16.64 -1.10 26.40
CA THR A 203 17.95 -0.48 26.24
C THR A 203 18.85 -1.46 25.50
N ILE A 204 19.33 -1.06 24.32
CA ILE A 204 20.17 -1.89 23.45
C ILE A 204 21.50 -1.19 23.24
N GLU A 205 22.61 -1.84 23.57
CA GLU A 205 23.94 -1.28 23.34
C GLU A 205 24.29 -1.28 21.85
N LYS A 206 24.83 -0.17 21.34
CA LYS A 206 25.22 -0.03 19.93
C LYS A 206 26.27 -1.05 19.48
N GLU A 207 27.11 -1.52 20.40
CA GLU A 207 28.18 -2.48 20.12
C GLU A 207 27.63 -3.88 19.80
N ASP A 208 26.46 -4.22 20.34
CA ASP A 208 25.78 -5.50 20.17
C ASP A 208 24.88 -5.52 18.92
N VAL A 209 24.65 -4.37 18.30
CA VAL A 209 23.83 -4.22 17.11
C VAL A 209 24.68 -4.45 15.86
N GLU A 210 24.29 -5.42 15.03
CA GLU A 210 24.87 -5.66 13.72
C GLU A 210 24.43 -4.60 12.72
N ARG A 211 23.13 -4.27 12.73
CA ARG A 211 22.53 -3.27 11.86
C ARG A 211 21.34 -2.61 12.54
N ALA A 212 21.36 -1.28 12.63
CA ALA A 212 20.22 -0.47 13.06
C ALA A 212 19.58 0.18 11.82
N THR A 213 18.28 0.04 11.67
CA THR A 213 17.56 0.63 10.55
C THR A 213 16.31 1.35 11.04
N MET A 214 16.10 2.57 10.55
CA MET A 214 14.73 3.06 10.45
C MET A 214 14.06 2.34 9.29
N PHE A 215 12.72 2.21 9.31
CA PHE A 215 11.94 1.55 8.26
C PHE A 215 11.86 2.42 6.99
N LEU A 216 13.02 2.85 6.50
CA LEU A 216 13.24 3.67 5.33
C LEU A 216 13.62 2.79 4.12
N PRO A 217 13.31 3.24 2.89
CA PRO A 217 13.67 2.52 1.66
C PRO A 217 15.16 2.22 1.51
N THR A 218 16.04 3.04 2.08
CA THR A 218 17.50 2.94 1.92
C THR A 218 18.12 1.77 2.67
N HIS A 219 17.42 1.20 3.66
CA HIS A 219 18.02 0.27 4.62
C HIS A 219 17.45 -1.14 4.57
N SER A 220 16.41 -1.39 3.77
CA SER A 220 15.79 -2.70 3.64
C SER A 220 15.17 -2.91 2.26
N ALA A 221 15.47 -4.06 1.64
CA ALA A 221 14.85 -4.47 0.39
C ALA A 221 13.33 -4.62 0.50
N TYR A 222 12.83 -5.01 1.68
CA TYR A 222 11.39 -5.08 1.96
C TYR A 222 10.76 -3.68 1.90
N PHE A 223 11.29 -2.71 2.66
CA PHE A 223 10.74 -1.35 2.67
C PHE A 223 10.94 -0.65 1.34
N ALA A 224 12.08 -0.86 0.66
CA ALA A 224 12.30 -0.36 -0.69
C ALA A 224 11.21 -0.83 -1.66
N SER A 225 10.93 -2.14 -1.67
CA SER A 225 9.89 -2.74 -2.51
C SER A 225 8.49 -2.26 -2.12
N TYR A 226 8.19 -2.20 -0.82
CA TYR A 226 6.93 -1.72 -0.28
C TYR A 226 6.64 -0.28 -0.70
N PHE A 227 7.55 0.66 -0.45
CA PHE A 227 7.35 2.07 -0.81
C PHE A 227 7.33 2.28 -2.32
N THR A 228 8.12 1.54 -3.08
CA THR A 228 8.13 1.63 -4.54
C THR A 228 6.79 1.17 -5.13
N ILE A 229 6.34 -0.04 -4.76
CA ILE A 229 5.10 -0.62 -5.31
C ILE A 229 3.87 0.17 -4.83
N THR A 230 3.77 0.43 -3.52
CA THR A 230 2.60 1.15 -2.97
C THR A 230 2.61 2.62 -3.32
N GLY A 231 3.78 3.25 -3.45
CA GLY A 231 3.93 4.64 -3.89
C GLY A 231 3.59 4.81 -5.36
N LEU A 232 4.08 3.93 -6.23
CA LEU A 232 3.71 3.91 -7.65
C LEU A 232 2.20 3.70 -7.81
N HIS A 233 1.62 2.74 -7.09
CA HIS A 233 0.18 2.54 -7.07
C HIS A 233 -0.57 3.80 -6.58
N GLY A 234 -0.12 4.43 -5.49
CA GLY A 234 -0.70 5.67 -4.98
C GLY A 234 -0.64 6.82 -6.00
N MET A 235 0.43 6.94 -6.79
CA MET A 235 0.51 7.90 -7.89
C MET A 235 -0.51 7.61 -8.99
N HIS A 236 -0.76 6.34 -9.32
CA HIS A 236 -1.80 5.95 -10.28
C HIS A 236 -3.21 6.30 -9.77
N VAL A 237 -3.50 6.03 -8.49
CA VAL A 237 -4.76 6.43 -7.85
C VAL A 237 -4.91 7.96 -7.90
N LEU A 238 -3.87 8.72 -7.52
CA LEU A 238 -3.89 10.18 -7.60
C LEU A 238 -4.15 10.68 -9.04
N GLY A 239 -3.47 10.11 -10.03
CA GLY A 239 -3.70 10.42 -11.44
C GLY A 239 -5.16 10.16 -11.87
N GLY A 240 -5.72 9.03 -11.46
CA GLY A 240 -7.13 8.69 -11.72
C GLY A 240 -8.11 9.67 -11.03
N VAL A 241 -7.85 10.03 -9.77
CA VAL A 241 -8.66 11.02 -9.04
C VAL A 241 -8.64 12.37 -9.74
N LEU A 242 -7.47 12.84 -10.19
CA LEU A 242 -7.35 14.11 -10.92
C LEU A 242 -8.15 14.09 -12.25
N VAL A 243 -8.09 12.96 -12.98
CA VAL A 243 -8.88 12.78 -14.20
C VAL A 243 -10.38 12.81 -13.90
N PHE A 244 -10.82 12.15 -12.82
CA PHE A 244 -12.22 12.17 -12.40
C PHE A 244 -12.67 13.54 -11.91
N ILE A 245 -11.84 14.29 -11.18
CA ILE A 245 -12.14 15.68 -10.80
C ILE A 245 -12.32 16.53 -12.07
N TYR A 246 -11.41 16.42 -13.04
CA TYR A 246 -11.54 17.11 -14.32
C TYR A 246 -12.85 16.77 -15.04
N MET A 247 -13.24 15.49 -15.02
CA MET A 247 -14.52 15.03 -15.59
C MET A 247 -15.74 15.36 -14.74
N TRP A 248 -15.60 15.72 -13.47
CA TRP A 248 -16.71 16.08 -12.58
C TRP A 248 -17.01 17.59 -12.60
N LEU A 249 -15.98 18.42 -12.79
CA LEU A 249 -16.04 19.87 -12.93
C LEU A 249 -17.03 20.36 -14.01
N PRO A 250 -17.38 21.66 -14.08
CA PRO A 250 -18.39 22.20 -15.01
C PRO A 250 -18.19 21.87 -16.49
N VAL A 251 -16.98 21.48 -16.88
CA VAL A 251 -16.64 20.91 -18.20
C VAL A 251 -17.57 19.73 -18.55
N SER A 252 -17.93 18.92 -17.55
CA SER A 252 -18.81 17.76 -17.68
C SER A 252 -20.21 18.14 -18.14
N LYS A 253 -20.78 19.20 -17.57
CA LYS A 253 -22.11 19.73 -17.93
C LYS A 253 -22.10 20.24 -19.38
N LYS A 254 -21.04 20.96 -19.76
CA LYS A 254 -20.88 21.48 -21.14
C LYS A 254 -20.70 20.35 -22.16
N LEU A 255 -19.95 19.29 -21.81
CA LEU A 255 -19.76 18.14 -22.69
C LEU A 255 -21.05 17.31 -22.79
N TYR A 256 -21.73 17.08 -21.67
CA TYR A 256 -23.01 16.37 -21.62
C TYR A 256 -24.09 17.06 -22.48
N GLN A 257 -24.19 18.39 -22.41
CA GLN A 257 -25.15 19.16 -23.22
C GLN A 257 -24.84 19.15 -24.72
N ARG A 258 -23.56 19.04 -25.10
CA ARG A 258 -23.15 18.95 -26.51
C ARG A 258 -23.33 17.56 -27.08
N ASN A 259 -22.76 16.56 -26.43
CA ASN A 259 -22.84 15.17 -26.82
C ASN A 259 -22.73 14.28 -25.58
N PRO A 260 -23.85 13.77 -25.06
CA PRO A 260 -23.81 12.97 -23.85
C PRO A 260 -23.19 11.58 -24.04
N GLU A 261 -23.09 11.07 -25.28
CA GLU A 261 -22.32 9.84 -25.53
C GLU A 261 -20.82 10.07 -25.44
N HIS A 262 -20.33 11.24 -25.86
CA HIS A 262 -18.91 11.58 -25.71
C HIS A 262 -18.48 11.51 -24.24
N LEU A 263 -19.27 12.08 -23.33
CA LEU A 263 -18.98 12.02 -21.89
C LEU A 263 -19.02 10.57 -21.39
N ALA A 264 -20.01 9.78 -21.79
CA ALA A 264 -20.09 8.36 -21.40
C ALA A 264 -18.86 7.57 -21.85
N ASN A 265 -18.41 7.76 -23.09
CA ASN A 265 -17.25 7.06 -23.66
C ASN A 265 -15.94 7.45 -22.95
N ARG A 266 -15.80 8.70 -22.52
CA ARG A 266 -14.66 9.16 -21.71
C ARG A 266 -14.66 8.54 -20.32
N VAL A 267 -15.82 8.51 -19.66
CA VAL A 267 -15.97 7.89 -18.33
C VAL A 267 -15.73 6.38 -18.42
N GLU A 268 -16.12 5.72 -19.50
CA GLU A 268 -15.81 4.30 -19.74
C GLU A 268 -14.29 4.07 -19.80
N VAL A 269 -13.57 4.85 -20.61
CA VAL A 269 -12.11 4.70 -20.77
C VAL A 269 -11.37 4.99 -19.47
N SER A 270 -11.72 6.07 -18.77
CA SER A 270 -11.14 6.37 -17.46
C SER A 270 -11.56 5.37 -16.38
N GLY A 271 -12.76 4.81 -16.49
CA GLY A 271 -13.22 3.75 -15.61
C GLY A 271 -12.46 2.44 -15.79
N LEU A 272 -12.13 2.06 -17.02
CA LEU A 272 -11.27 0.89 -17.29
C LEU A 272 -9.90 1.03 -16.61
N PHE A 273 -9.31 2.22 -16.66
CA PHE A 273 -8.07 2.51 -15.92
C PHE A 273 -8.28 2.40 -14.40
N TRP A 274 -9.35 2.97 -13.86
CA TRP A 274 -9.63 2.90 -12.43
C TRP A 274 -9.85 1.46 -11.93
N HIS A 275 -10.63 0.66 -12.65
CA HIS A 275 -10.82 -0.76 -12.34
C HIS A 275 -9.50 -1.55 -12.38
N PHE A 276 -8.62 -1.21 -13.31
CA PHE A 276 -7.29 -1.81 -13.37
C PHE A 276 -6.44 -1.45 -12.15
N VAL A 277 -6.43 -0.18 -11.75
CA VAL A 277 -5.73 0.26 -10.54
C VAL A 277 -6.26 -0.49 -9.32
N ASP A 278 -7.58 -0.61 -9.17
CA ASP A 278 -8.20 -1.40 -8.09
C ASP A 278 -7.78 -2.87 -8.13
N LEU A 279 -7.72 -3.48 -9.32
CA LEU A 279 -7.26 -4.85 -9.51
C LEU A 279 -5.82 -5.04 -9.05
N ILE A 280 -4.92 -4.11 -9.37
CA ILE A 280 -3.54 -4.14 -8.87
C ILE A 280 -3.51 -4.12 -7.34
N TRP A 281 -4.35 -3.30 -6.70
CA TRP A 281 -4.42 -3.24 -5.24
C TRP A 281 -4.88 -4.55 -4.59
N ILE A 282 -5.80 -5.27 -5.23
CA ILE A 282 -6.24 -6.60 -4.79
C ILE A 282 -5.07 -7.60 -4.73
N PHE A 283 -4.03 -7.43 -5.55
CA PHE A 283 -2.80 -8.24 -5.46
C PHE A 283 -1.78 -7.66 -4.46
N VAL A 284 -1.64 -6.34 -4.41
CA VAL A 284 -0.71 -5.66 -3.47
C VAL A 284 -1.09 -5.95 -2.02
N PHE A 285 -2.38 -5.94 -1.68
CA PHE A 285 -2.84 -6.12 -0.30
C PHE A 285 -2.42 -7.49 0.27
N PRO A 286 -2.74 -8.66 -0.33
CA PRO A 286 -2.28 -9.94 0.17
C PRO A 286 -0.75 -10.06 0.20
N LEU A 287 -0.06 -9.50 -0.81
CA LEU A 287 1.39 -9.63 -0.97
C LEU A 287 2.19 -9.01 0.18
N PHE A 288 1.69 -7.92 0.77
CA PHE A 288 2.36 -7.20 1.85
C PHE A 288 1.67 -7.32 3.21
N TYR A 289 0.35 -7.45 3.26
CA TYR A 289 -0.39 -7.46 4.53
C TYR A 289 -0.68 -8.87 5.04
N LEU A 290 -0.78 -9.88 4.18
CA LEU A 290 -1.16 -11.25 4.57
C LEU A 290 0.00 -12.25 4.47
N LEU A 291 0.82 -12.10 3.43
CA LEU A 291 2.07 -12.82 3.29
C LEU A 291 3.13 -12.08 4.08
#